data_AF-A0A358HU15-F1
#
_entry.id   AF-A0A358HU15-F1
#
_cell.length_a   1.000
_cell.length_b   1.000
_cell.length_c   1.000
_cell.angle_alpha   90.00
_cell.angle_beta   90.00
_cell.angle_gamma   90.00
#
_symmetry.space_group_name_H-M   'P 1'
#
loop_
_entity.id
_entity.type
_entity.pdbx_description
1 polymer ?
#
loop_
_entity_poly.entity_id
_entity_poly.type
_entity_poly.pdbx_seq_one_letter_code
_entity_poly.pdbx_strand_id
1 'polypeptide(L)'
;YEANMAMHDCDVMFAVGARFDDRVTGNLDFFAPGSQKVQIDIDPSSINKNVPVDIGIVGDIGHVLEDMIKIWKAKQYKLDAQALDGWWKEIEGWREKHCLSYKQPKDVIKPQHVIRRVHALTRDRKTYITTDVGQHQMWAAQHFGFEHP
;
A
#
# COMPACT_ATOMS: atom_id res chain seq x y z
N TYR A 1 8.10 -6.57 1.57
CA TYR A 1 9.30 -6.03 2.24
C TYR A 1 9.49 -4.57 1.83
N GLU A 2 9.62 -4.32 0.54
CA GLU A 2 9.62 -3.02 -0.12
C GLU A 2 8.51 -2.08 0.37
N ALA A 3 7.26 -2.54 0.49
CA ALA A 3 6.17 -1.70 1.00
C ALA A 3 6.37 -1.28 2.46
N ASN A 4 6.87 -2.20 3.30
CA ASN A 4 7.13 -1.90 4.72
C ASN A 4 8.31 -0.94 4.87
N MET A 5 9.37 -1.11 4.07
CA MET A 5 10.50 -0.19 4.06
C MET A 5 10.10 1.19 3.55
N ALA A 6 9.30 1.26 2.47
CA ALA A 6 8.80 2.52 1.95
C ALA A 6 7.92 3.26 2.98
N MET A 7 7.09 2.55 3.74
CA MET A 7 6.33 3.16 4.85
C MET A 7 7.21 3.56 6.03
N HIS A 8 8.28 2.82 6.32
CA HIS A 8 9.19 3.11 7.43
C HIS A 8 10.07 4.33 7.15
N ASP A 9 10.68 4.38 5.97
CA ASP A 9 11.71 5.38 5.61
C ASP A 9 11.13 6.61 4.87
N CYS A 10 9.81 6.72 4.70
CA CYS A 10 9.22 7.91 4.10
C CYS A 10 9.38 9.15 4.99
N ASP A 11 9.52 10.32 4.36
CA ASP A 11 9.46 11.62 5.03
C ASP A 11 8.03 12.15 5.17
N VAL A 12 7.11 11.72 4.29
CA VAL A 12 5.67 12.02 4.35
C VAL A 12 4.86 10.74 4.14
N MET A 13 3.99 10.42 5.11
CA MET A 13 3.02 9.35 5.01
C MET A 13 1.63 9.93 4.74
N PHE A 14 1.05 9.54 3.61
CA PHE A 14 -0.28 9.99 3.18
C PHE A 14 -1.29 8.85 3.29
N ALA A 15 -2.01 8.77 4.42
CA ALA A 15 -2.99 7.74 4.72
C ALA A 15 -4.39 8.14 4.24
N VAL A 16 -4.88 7.49 3.19
CA VAL A 16 -6.14 7.81 2.53
C VAL A 16 -7.16 6.70 2.77
N GLY A 17 -8.17 6.94 3.63
CA GLY A 17 -9.17 5.92 3.99
C GLY A 17 -8.61 4.71 4.70
N ALA A 18 -7.40 4.84 5.24
CA ALA A 18 -6.74 3.80 5.98
C ALA A 18 -6.94 4.02 7.48
N ARG A 19 -7.26 2.93 8.17
CA ARG A 19 -7.17 2.86 9.62
C ARG A 19 -5.81 2.27 9.96
N PHE A 20 -5.08 2.93 10.86
CA PHE A 20 -3.79 2.46 11.36
C PHE A 20 -3.97 1.25 12.30
N ASP A 21 -4.45 0.13 11.74
CA ASP A 21 -4.68 -1.15 12.42
C ASP A 21 -3.36 -1.79 12.87
N ASP A 22 -3.38 -2.53 13.97
CA ASP A 22 -2.19 -3.14 14.59
C ASP A 22 -1.49 -4.14 13.67
N ARG A 23 -2.24 -4.79 12.76
CA ARG A 23 -1.66 -5.69 11.76
C ARG A 23 -0.82 -4.99 10.70
N VAL A 24 -1.03 -3.69 10.51
CA VAL A 24 -0.25 -2.86 9.59
C VAL A 24 0.87 -2.15 10.33
N THR A 25 0.56 -1.56 11.50
CA THR A 25 1.51 -0.72 12.23
C THR A 25 2.55 -1.51 13.01
N GLY A 26 2.20 -2.70 13.51
CA GLY A 26 3.08 -3.47 14.38
C GLY A 26 3.44 -2.69 15.65
N ASN A 27 4.72 -2.40 15.84
CA ASN A 27 5.17 -1.55 16.94
C ASN A 27 5.12 -0.07 16.52
N LEU A 28 4.24 0.69 17.16
CA LEU A 28 4.03 2.12 16.90
C LEU A 28 5.28 2.98 17.09
N ASP A 29 6.19 2.60 18.01
CA ASP A 29 7.44 3.35 18.25
C ASP A 29 8.36 3.35 17.01
N PHE A 30 8.21 2.34 16.15
CA PHE A 30 8.96 2.17 14.91
C PHE A 30 8.09 2.36 13.66
N PHE A 31 6.85 2.85 13.81
CA PHE A 31 5.96 3.05 12.68
C PHE A 31 6.21 4.40 12.01
N ALA A 32 6.86 4.36 10.84
CA ALA A 32 7.20 5.53 10.02
C ALA A 32 7.90 6.64 10.83
N PRO A 33 9.06 6.34 11.47
CA PRO A 33 9.76 7.28 12.32
C PRO A 33 10.19 8.53 11.53
N GLY A 34 10.00 9.71 12.10
CA GLY A 34 10.41 10.97 11.48
C GLY A 34 9.52 11.45 10.32
N SER A 35 8.55 10.66 9.88
CA SER A 35 7.62 11.08 8.82
C SER A 35 6.56 12.07 9.33
N GLN A 36 6.23 13.06 8.49
CA GLN A 36 5.00 13.84 8.61
C GLN A 36 3.82 12.99 8.16
N LYS A 37 2.80 12.86 8.99
CA LYS A 37 1.66 11.97 8.77
C LYS A 37 0.41 12.78 8.46
N VAL A 38 -0.22 12.45 7.34
CA VAL A 38 -1.50 13.02 6.92
C VAL A 38 -2.52 11.89 6.85
N GLN A 39 -3.70 12.09 7.45
CA GLN A 39 -4.78 11.11 7.43
C GLN A 39 -6.07 11.75 6.92
N ILE A 40 -6.67 11.11 5.92
CA ILE A 40 -7.99 11.45 5.40
C ILE A 40 -8.93 10.31 5.76
N ASP A 41 -9.97 10.61 6.55
CA ASP A 41 -11.00 9.65 6.91
C ASP A 41 -12.36 10.36 6.99
N ILE A 42 -13.44 9.65 6.65
CA ILE A 42 -14.80 10.19 6.78
C ILE A 42 -15.26 10.17 8.25
N ASP A 43 -14.70 9.25 9.04
CA ASP A 43 -15.01 9.09 10.46
C ASP A 43 -14.01 9.88 11.32
N PRO A 44 -14.45 10.97 11.99
CA PRO A 44 -13.58 11.79 12.82
C PRO A 44 -12.95 11.00 13.98
N SER A 45 -13.58 9.91 14.43
CA SER A 45 -13.05 9.08 15.52
C SER A 45 -11.84 8.23 15.11
N SER A 46 -11.55 8.13 13.80
CA SER A 46 -10.38 7.42 13.29
C SER A 46 -9.12 8.28 13.26
N ILE A 47 -9.26 9.62 13.27
CA ILE A 47 -8.14 10.55 13.28
C ILE A 47 -7.49 10.56 14.67
N ASN A 48 -6.14 10.48 14.72
CA ASN A 48 -5.36 10.43 15.97
C ASN A 48 -5.72 9.26 16.92
N LYS A 49 -6.46 8.26 16.45
CA LYS A 49 -6.92 7.15 17.30
C LYS A 49 -5.79 6.23 17.75
N ASN A 50 -5.04 5.71 16.78
CA ASN A 50 -3.96 4.74 17.02
C ASN A 50 -2.58 5.36 16.78
N VAL A 51 -2.46 6.20 15.76
CA VAL A 51 -1.24 6.90 15.37
C VAL A 51 -1.53 8.40 15.42
N PRO A 52 -0.75 9.19 16.17
CA PRO A 52 -0.80 10.64 16.09
C PRO A 52 -0.42 11.11 14.69
N VAL A 53 -1.23 11.97 14.09
CA VAL A 53 -1.03 12.56 12.76
C VAL A 53 -0.89 14.06 12.84
N ASP A 54 -0.05 14.61 11.98
CA ASP A 54 0.21 16.05 11.91
C ASP A 54 -0.95 16.80 11.23
N ILE A 55 -1.57 16.15 10.23
CA ILE A 55 -2.69 16.73 9.47
C ILE A 55 -3.82 15.69 9.38
N GLY A 56 -4.94 15.96 10.05
CA GLY A 56 -6.17 15.19 9.90
C GLY A 56 -7.19 15.93 9.05
N ILE A 57 -7.72 15.27 8.02
CA ILE A 57 -8.78 15.80 7.16
C ILE A 57 -10.00 14.89 7.31
N VAL A 58 -11.10 15.45 7.83
CA VAL A 58 -12.37 14.73 7.96
C VAL A 58 -13.23 15.00 6.75
N GLY A 59 -13.56 13.98 5.98
CA GLY A 59 -14.42 14.12 4.81
C GLY A 59 -14.46 12.90 3.90
N ASP A 60 -15.35 12.96 2.91
CA ASP A 60 -15.38 11.98 1.83
C ASP A 60 -14.08 12.05 1.02
N ILE A 61 -13.38 10.92 0.92
CA ILE A 61 -12.07 10.83 0.28
C ILE A 61 -12.11 11.22 -1.20
N GLY A 62 -13.20 10.88 -1.91
CA GLY A 62 -13.35 11.24 -3.31
C GLY A 62 -13.32 12.75 -3.49
N HIS A 63 -14.16 13.46 -2.72
CA HIS A 63 -14.19 14.93 -2.76
C HIS A 63 -12.87 15.56 -2.30
N VAL A 64 -12.28 15.05 -1.20
CA VAL A 64 -11.01 15.59 -0.68
C VAL A 64 -9.89 15.45 -1.71
N LEU A 65 -9.74 14.27 -2.33
CA LEU A 65 -8.70 14.05 -3.35
C LEU A 65 -8.94 14.90 -4.60
N GLU A 66 -10.20 15.05 -5.03
CA GLU A 66 -10.53 15.94 -6.15
C GLU A 66 -10.06 17.37 -5.90
N ASP A 67 -10.36 17.92 -4.72
CA ASP A 67 -10.00 19.28 -4.36
C ASP A 67 -8.48 19.44 -4.21
N MET A 68 -7.80 18.45 -3.61
CA MET A 68 -6.34 18.43 -3.54
C MET A 68 -5.70 18.43 -4.94
N ILE A 69 -6.21 17.63 -5.88
CA ILE A 69 -5.72 17.58 -7.26
C ILE A 69 -5.98 18.90 -7.99
N LYS A 70 -7.17 19.51 -7.81
CA LYS A 70 -7.50 20.82 -8.38
C LYS A 70 -6.50 21.89 -7.90
N ILE A 71 -6.24 21.95 -6.59
CA ILE A 71 -5.28 22.89 -5.99
C ILE A 71 -3.86 22.62 -6.49
N TRP A 72 -3.44 21.35 -6.54
CA TRP A 72 -2.12 20.96 -7.03
C TRP A 72 -1.88 21.44 -8.47
N LYS A 73 -2.85 21.20 -9.37
CA LYS A 73 -2.79 21.64 -10.76
C LYS A 73 -2.76 23.15 -10.89
N ALA A 74 -3.59 23.86 -10.13
CA ALA A 74 -3.66 25.31 -10.16
C ALA A 74 -2.36 25.98 -9.70
N LYS A 75 -1.68 25.40 -8.71
CA LYS A 75 -0.41 25.92 -8.19
C LYS A 75 0.81 25.63 -9.06
N GLN A 76 0.68 24.75 -10.06
CA GLN A 76 1.77 24.36 -10.97
C GLN A 76 3.08 24.04 -10.22
N TYR A 77 2.99 23.27 -9.13
CA TYR A 77 4.16 22.91 -8.35
C TYR A 77 5.21 22.21 -9.23
N LYS A 78 6.45 22.71 -9.15
CA LYS A 78 7.60 22.05 -9.78
C LYS A 78 8.05 20.91 -8.87
N LEU A 79 7.98 19.70 -9.38
CA LEU A 79 8.52 18.52 -8.71
C LEU A 79 10.04 18.61 -8.63
N ASP A 80 10.59 18.21 -7.49
CA ASP A 80 12.01 17.93 -7.37
C ASP A 80 12.31 16.56 -7.96
N ALA A 81 12.62 16.54 -9.26
CA ALA A 81 12.90 15.30 -9.98
C ALA A 81 14.11 14.55 -9.40
N GLN A 82 15.11 15.26 -8.88
CA GLN A 82 16.31 14.63 -8.33
C GLN A 82 16.01 13.94 -7.00
N ALA A 83 15.22 14.58 -6.13
CA ALA A 83 14.77 13.96 -4.88
C ALA A 83 13.90 12.72 -5.16
N LEU A 84 12.96 12.82 -6.11
CA LEU A 84 12.11 11.70 -6.51
C LEU A 84 12.91 10.53 -7.11
N ASP A 85 13.88 10.81 -7.98
CA ASP A 85 14.74 9.78 -8.55
C ASP A 85 15.57 9.07 -7.48
N GLY A 86 16.05 9.81 -6.48
CA GLY A 86 16.72 9.26 -5.30
C GLY A 86 15.82 8.29 -4.53
N TRP A 87 14.60 8.72 -4.23
CA TRP A 87 13.62 7.88 -3.52
C TRP A 87 13.22 6.63 -4.30
N TRP A 88 12.96 6.77 -5.60
CA TRP A 88 12.66 5.62 -6.46
C TRP A 88 13.81 4.63 -6.51
N LYS A 89 15.06 5.10 -6.54
CA LYS A 89 16.23 4.22 -6.51
C LYS A 89 16.32 3.40 -5.22
N GLU A 90 15.98 3.99 -4.07
CA GLU A 90 15.91 3.25 -2.80
C GLU A 90 14.82 2.18 -2.82
N ILE A 91 13.62 2.55 -3.29
CA ILE A 91 12.50 1.61 -3.45
C ILE A 91 12.87 0.45 -4.38
N GLU A 92 13.51 0.73 -5.52
CA GLU A 92 13.96 -0.32 -6.44
C GLU A 92 15.00 -1.24 -5.78
N GLY A 93 15.92 -0.70 -4.99
CA GLY A 93 16.86 -1.49 -4.19
C GLY A 93 16.16 -2.46 -3.22
N TRP A 94 15.01 -2.07 -2.65
CA TRP A 94 14.21 -3.01 -1.84
C TRP A 94 13.42 -4.02 -2.67
N ARG A 95 12.95 -3.63 -3.86
CA ARG A 95 12.24 -4.52 -4.81
C ARG A 95 13.13 -5.63 -5.33
N GLU A 96 14.43 -5.36 -5.52
CA GLU A 96 15.44 -6.35 -5.95
C GLU A 96 15.52 -7.58 -5.03
N LYS A 97 15.08 -7.47 -3.77
CA LYS A 97 15.01 -8.62 -2.86
C LYS A 97 13.99 -9.67 -3.30
N HIS A 98 13.06 -9.32 -4.18
CA HIS A 98 11.99 -10.18 -4.66
C HIS A 98 11.36 -10.99 -3.52
N CYS A 99 10.93 -10.30 -2.44
CA CYS A 99 10.58 -10.96 -1.18
C CYS A 99 9.36 -11.91 -1.27
N LEU A 100 8.57 -11.78 -2.34
CA LEU A 100 7.44 -12.65 -2.66
C LEU A 100 7.82 -13.78 -3.65
N SER A 101 9.10 -13.95 -3.95
CA SER A 101 9.59 -15.06 -4.78
C SER A 101 9.48 -16.39 -4.04
N TYR A 102 9.21 -17.45 -4.80
CA TYR A 102 9.18 -18.81 -4.28
C TYR A 102 9.72 -19.77 -5.32
N LYS A 103 10.32 -20.87 -4.87
CA LYS A 103 10.72 -22.00 -5.74
C LYS A 103 9.55 -22.94 -5.93
N GLN A 104 9.27 -23.35 -7.17
CA GLN A 104 8.25 -24.33 -7.52
C GLN A 104 8.91 -25.68 -7.86
N PRO A 105 8.90 -26.68 -6.96
CA PRO A 105 9.39 -28.02 -7.27
C PRO A 105 8.52 -28.72 -8.33
N LYS A 106 9.03 -29.77 -8.96
CA LYS A 106 8.30 -30.53 -9.98
C LYS A 106 7.17 -31.40 -9.39
N ASP A 107 7.40 -31.95 -8.19
CA ASP A 107 6.55 -33.00 -7.63
C ASP A 107 5.48 -32.48 -6.65
N VAL A 108 5.50 -31.18 -6.33
CA VAL A 108 4.58 -30.57 -5.36
C VAL A 108 4.09 -29.24 -5.88
N ILE A 109 2.79 -29.07 -6.00
CA ILE A 109 2.17 -27.80 -6.37
C ILE A 109 2.16 -26.89 -5.14
N LYS A 110 2.86 -25.75 -5.21
CA LYS A 110 2.80 -24.77 -4.13
C LYS A 110 1.55 -23.88 -4.24
N PRO A 111 0.94 -23.48 -3.12
CA PRO A 111 -0.24 -22.61 -3.14
C PRO A 111 -0.03 -21.30 -3.92
N GLN A 112 1.16 -20.68 -3.78
CA GLN A 112 1.51 -19.46 -4.53
C GLN A 112 1.47 -19.68 -6.05
N HIS A 113 1.82 -20.89 -6.50
CA HIS A 113 1.75 -21.26 -7.92
C HIS A 113 0.32 -21.39 -8.39
N VAL A 114 -0.54 -22.02 -7.60
CA VAL A 114 -1.97 -22.13 -7.91
C VAL A 114 -2.55 -20.74 -8.14
N ILE A 115 -2.38 -19.81 -7.19
CA ILE A 115 -2.93 -18.45 -7.30
C ILE A 115 -2.42 -17.73 -8.56
N ARG A 116 -1.11 -17.76 -8.84
CA ARG A 116 -0.56 -17.14 -10.05
C ARG A 116 -1.11 -17.75 -11.33
N ARG A 117 -1.32 -19.07 -11.36
CA ARG A 117 -1.90 -19.76 -12.51
C ARG A 117 -3.37 -19.42 -12.70
N VAL A 118 -4.15 -19.30 -11.62
CA VAL A 118 -5.54 -18.84 -11.70
C VAL A 118 -5.57 -17.43 -12.30
N HIS A 119 -4.81 -16.47 -11.75
CA HIS A 119 -4.74 -15.12 -12.31
C HIS A 119 -4.35 -15.12 -13.80
N ALA A 120 -3.31 -15.86 -14.19
CA ALA A 120 -2.87 -15.91 -15.59
C ALA A 120 -3.95 -16.47 -16.53
N LEU A 121 -4.78 -17.41 -16.07
CA LEU A 121 -5.86 -18.02 -16.85
C LEU A 121 -7.14 -17.17 -16.86
N THR A 122 -7.26 -16.22 -15.94
CA THR A 122 -8.46 -15.37 -15.79
C THR A 122 -8.21 -13.90 -16.11
N ARG A 123 -7.00 -13.52 -16.54
CA ARG A 123 -6.61 -12.11 -16.75
C ARG A 123 -7.50 -11.37 -17.73
N ASP A 124 -7.93 -12.03 -18.80
CA ASP A 124 -8.76 -11.41 -19.84
C ASP A 124 -10.26 -11.46 -19.50
N ARG A 125 -10.61 -11.73 -18.24
CA ARG A 125 -11.99 -11.88 -17.78
C ARG A 125 -12.24 -10.98 -16.58
N LYS A 126 -13.48 -10.49 -16.48
CA LYS A 126 -13.98 -9.89 -15.25
C LYS A 126 -14.07 -10.97 -14.16
N THR A 127 -13.09 -10.98 -13.26
CA THR A 127 -12.92 -12.06 -12.28
C THR A 127 -13.04 -11.53 -10.87
N TYR A 128 -13.88 -12.18 -10.07
CA TYR A 128 -14.06 -11.89 -8.65
C TYR A 128 -13.45 -13.02 -7.84
N ILE A 129 -12.62 -12.67 -6.86
CA ILE A 129 -11.98 -13.64 -5.96
C ILE A 129 -12.49 -13.40 -4.55
N THR A 130 -12.88 -14.49 -3.89
CA THR A 130 -13.27 -14.51 -2.49
C THR A 130 -12.42 -15.55 -1.76
N THR A 131 -12.17 -15.32 -0.47
CA THR A 131 -11.38 -16.22 0.37
C THR A 131 -12.00 -16.29 1.76
N ASP A 132 -11.92 -17.46 2.39
CA ASP A 132 -12.06 -17.55 3.85
C ASP A 132 -10.79 -16.99 4.54
N VAL A 133 -10.68 -17.09 5.87
CA VAL A 133 -9.53 -16.61 6.65
C VAL A 133 -8.45 -17.69 6.78
N GLY A 134 -7.20 -17.34 6.47
CA GLY A 134 -6.06 -18.26 6.62
C GLY A 134 -4.87 -17.90 5.74
N GLN A 135 -3.90 -18.83 5.64
CA GLN A 135 -2.72 -18.61 4.79
C GLN A 135 -3.09 -18.39 3.31
N HIS A 136 -4.14 -19.04 2.83
CA HIS A 136 -4.64 -18.88 1.46
C HIS A 136 -5.14 -17.46 1.18
N GLN A 137 -5.71 -16.78 2.16
CA GLN A 137 -6.09 -15.37 2.05
C GLN A 137 -4.86 -14.49 1.78
N MET A 138 -3.77 -14.74 2.52
CA MET A 138 -2.53 -13.99 2.34
C MET A 138 -1.89 -14.28 0.98
N TRP A 139 -1.87 -15.54 0.54
CA TRP A 139 -1.35 -15.88 -0.80
C TRP A 139 -2.20 -15.29 -1.93
N ALA A 140 -3.52 -15.22 -1.79
CA ALA A 140 -4.39 -14.55 -2.75
C ALA A 140 -4.02 -13.05 -2.85
N ALA A 141 -3.92 -12.36 -1.71
CA ALA A 141 -3.52 -10.95 -1.63
C ALA A 141 -2.12 -10.70 -2.25
N GLN A 142 -1.15 -11.59 -1.99
CA GLN A 142 0.24 -11.44 -2.42
C GLN A 142 0.52 -11.86 -3.88
N HIS A 143 -0.32 -12.71 -4.48
CA HIS A 143 0.03 -13.36 -5.75
C HIS A 143 -1.04 -13.33 -6.84
N PHE A 144 -2.28 -12.90 -6.56
CA PHE A 144 -3.31 -12.81 -7.59
C PHE A 144 -3.06 -11.62 -8.51
N GLY A 145 -2.82 -10.42 -7.98
CA GLY A 145 -2.64 -9.20 -8.78
C GLY A 145 -3.99 -8.56 -9.11
N PHE A 146 -4.39 -7.57 -8.32
CA PHE A 146 -5.67 -6.87 -8.45
C PHE A 146 -5.46 -5.56 -9.21
N GLU A 147 -6.23 -5.36 -10.28
CA GLU A 147 -6.16 -4.14 -11.11
C GLU A 147 -7.31 -3.15 -10.82
N HIS A 148 -8.36 -3.63 -10.18
CA HIS A 148 -9.54 -2.85 -9.82
C HIS A 148 -9.99 -3.16 -8.38
N PRO A 149 -10.50 -2.15 -7.64
CA PRO A 149 -11.17 -2.36 -6.36
C PRO A 149 -12.51 -3.10 -6.50
#